data_AF-A0A455TZ80-F1
#
_entry.id   AF-A0A455TZ80-F1
#
_cell.length_a   1.000
_cell.length_b   1.000
_cell.length_c   1.000
_cell.angle_alpha   90.00
_cell.angle_beta   90.00
_cell.angle_gamma   90.00
#
_symmetry.space_group_name_H-M   'P 1'
#
loop_
_entity.id
_entity.type
_entity.pdbx_description
1 polymer ?
#
loop_
_entity_poly.entity_id
_entity_poly.type
_entity_poly.pdbx_seq_one_letter_code
_entity_poly.pdbx_strand_id
1 'polypeptide(L)'
;MSSLAVFPATYTLLGMMIIGMTLSQVTLSAWDSRFVATCVGLRYLMWPLVMLVAVLVLQWVSPLSTELAMALLLIGVVPMAANVVVVAMELGIQPQKVR
;
A
#
# COMPACT_ATOMS: atom_id res chain seq x y z
N MET A 1 13.26 -29.50 8.86
CA MET A 1 13.20 -28.54 7.73
C MET A 1 12.27 -27.36 8.01
N SER A 2 12.04 -27.01 9.29
CA SER A 2 11.01 -26.03 9.69
C SER A 2 11.56 -24.61 9.90
N SER A 3 12.87 -24.44 10.06
CA SER A 3 13.49 -23.12 10.28
C SER A 3 13.47 -22.23 9.05
N LEU A 4 13.60 -22.80 7.84
CA LEU A 4 13.60 -22.03 6.59
C LEU A 4 12.24 -21.38 6.27
N ALA A 5 11.13 -21.95 6.76
CA ALA A 5 9.79 -21.41 6.56
C ALA A 5 9.50 -20.15 7.40
N VAL A 6 10.30 -19.89 8.44
CA VAL A 6 10.11 -18.73 9.33
C VAL A 6 10.72 -17.45 8.75
N PHE A 7 11.76 -17.58 7.91
CA PHE A 7 12.48 -16.42 7.35
C PHE A 7 11.57 -15.40 6.64
N PRO A 8 10.65 -15.78 5.74
CA PRO A 8 9.79 -14.80 5.05
C PRO A 8 8.93 -13.99 6.03
N ALA A 9 8.38 -14.63 7.05
CA ALA A 9 7.58 -13.97 8.07
C ALA A 9 8.44 -13.02 8.91
N THR A 10 9.65 -13.44 9.30
CA THR A 10 10.59 -12.60 10.04
C THR A 10 11.04 -11.38 9.24
N TYR A 11 11.36 -11.53 7.95
CA TYR A 11 11.73 -10.40 7.10
C TYR A 11 10.57 -9.43 6.89
N THR A 12 9.34 -9.93 6.73
CA THR A 12 8.15 -9.09 6.61
C THR A 12 7.89 -8.31 7.92
N LEU A 13 8.02 -8.98 9.06
CA LEU A 13 7.89 -8.37 10.38
C LEU A 13 8.94 -7.27 10.59
N LEU A 14 10.21 -7.57 10.32
CA LEU A 14 11.30 -6.61 10.43
C LEU A 14 11.10 -5.42 9.48
N GLY A 15 10.66 -5.67 8.23
CA GLY A 15 10.33 -4.62 7.27
C GLY A 15 9.24 -3.67 7.78
N MET A 16 8.15 -4.21 8.33
CA MET A 16 7.07 -3.40 8.92
C MET A 16 7.55 -2.61 10.16
N MET A 17 8.42 -3.18 11.00
CA MET A 17 9.02 -2.48 12.14
C MET A 17 9.92 -1.32 11.71
N ILE A 18 10.75 -1.52 10.69
CA ILE A 18 11.62 -0.47 10.13
C ILE A 18 10.78 0.68 9.60
N ILE A 19 9.70 0.39 8.84
CA ILE A 19 8.77 1.42 8.36
C ILE A 19 8.22 2.23 9.55
N GLY A 20 7.76 1.57 10.62
CA GLY A 20 7.26 2.25 11.82
C GLY A 20 8.31 3.15 12.50
N MET A 21 9.54 2.66 12.64
CA MET A 21 10.65 3.43 13.25
C MET A 21 11.09 4.62 12.39
N THR A 22 11.01 4.52 11.06
CA THR A 22 11.32 5.65 10.17
C THR A 22 10.22 6.72 10.20
N LEU A 23 8.96 6.30 10.30
CA LEU A 23 7.81 7.21 10.41
C LEU A 23 7.79 7.96 11.76
N SER A 24 8.32 7.40 12.84
CA SER A 24 8.33 8.05 14.16
C SER A 24 9.16 9.34 14.21
N GLN A 25 10.10 9.51 13.26
CA GLN A 25 10.91 10.73 13.14
C GLN A 25 10.26 11.82 12.26
N VAL A 26 9.13 11.52 11.61
CA VAL A 26 8.40 12.49 10.77
C VAL A 26 7.55 13.39 11.67
N THR A 27 7.79 14.69 11.60
CA THR A 27 7.05 15.67 12.41
C THR A 27 5.74 16.03 11.73
N LEU A 28 4.64 16.02 12.48
CA LEU A 28 3.29 16.38 12.00
C LEU A 28 3.10 17.89 11.81
N SER A 29 4.20 18.66 11.74
CA SER A 29 4.19 20.12 11.83
C SER A 29 3.56 20.81 10.60
N ALA A 30 3.29 20.07 9.52
CA ALA A 30 2.59 20.52 8.31
C ALA A 30 1.40 19.59 8.00
N TRP A 31 0.59 19.26 9.02
CA TRP A 31 -0.59 18.42 8.84
C TRP A 31 -1.67 19.14 8.02
N ASP A 32 -1.64 18.97 6.70
CA ASP A 32 -2.73 19.37 5.81
C ASP A 32 -3.76 18.23 5.75
N SER A 33 -4.80 18.35 6.59
CA SER A 33 -5.87 17.38 6.68
C SER A 33 -6.64 17.21 5.37
N ARG A 34 -6.72 18.24 4.52
CA ARG A 34 -7.39 18.17 3.21
C ARG A 34 -6.55 17.36 2.24
N PHE A 35 -5.24 17.57 2.24
CA PHE A 35 -4.31 16.79 1.42
C PHE A 35 -4.29 15.32 1.84
N VAL A 36 -4.18 15.04 3.14
CA VAL A 36 -4.21 13.67 3.68
C VAL A 36 -5.54 12.99 3.35
N ALA A 37 -6.68 13.65 3.58
CA ALA A 37 -7.99 13.10 3.26
C ALA A 37 -8.16 12.82 1.77
N THR A 38 -7.63 13.68 0.90
CA THR A 38 -7.67 13.49 -0.56
C THR A 38 -6.81 12.30 -0.97
N CYS A 39 -5.58 12.20 -0.46
CA CYS A 39 -4.68 11.08 -0.74
C CYS A 39 -5.25 9.74 -0.23
N VAL A 40 -5.79 9.73 0.99
CA VAL A 40 -6.45 8.56 1.59
C VAL A 40 -7.72 8.22 0.79
N GLY A 41 -8.54 9.20 0.42
CA GLY A 41 -9.74 9.00 -0.39
C GLY A 41 -9.42 8.40 -1.76
N LEU A 42 -8.42 8.94 -2.47
CA LEU A 42 -7.98 8.38 -3.75
C LEU A 42 -7.48 6.93 -3.57
N ARG A 43 -6.66 6.70 -2.56
CA ARG A 43 -6.02 5.40 -2.32
C ARG A 43 -7.00 4.33 -1.87
N TYR A 44 -7.93 4.65 -0.97
CA TYR A 44 -8.81 3.68 -0.32
C TYR A 44 -10.22 3.65 -0.90
N LEU A 45 -10.62 4.65 -1.71
CA LEU A 45 -11.92 4.66 -2.38
C LEU A 45 -11.78 4.47 -3.88
N MET A 46 -10.95 5.28 -4.55
CA MET A 46 -10.82 5.17 -6.01
C MET A 46 -10.10 3.89 -6.44
N TRP A 47 -9.01 3.52 -5.76
CA TRP A 47 -8.25 2.32 -6.16
C TRP A 47 -9.04 1.00 -6.04
N PRO A 48 -9.78 0.74 -4.94
CA PRO A 48 -10.64 -0.45 -4.87
C PRO A 48 -11.79 -0.41 -5.86
N LEU A 49 -12.34 0.78 -6.15
CA LEU A 49 -13.39 0.95 -7.15
C LEU A 49 -12.88 0.58 -8.55
N VAL A 50 -11.68 1.05 -8.92
CA VAL A 50 -11.03 0.71 -10.18
C VAL A 50 -10.81 -0.79 -10.29
N MET A 51 -10.34 -1.45 -9.21
CA MET A 51 -10.16 -2.90 -9.22
C MET A 51 -11.47 -3.67 -9.29
N LEU A 52 -12.53 -3.19 -8.64
CA LEU A 52 -13.86 -3.79 -8.78
C LEU A 52 -14.33 -3.73 -10.24
N VAL A 53 -14.23 -2.56 -10.88
CA VAL A 53 -14.59 -2.40 -12.30
C VAL A 53 -13.73 -3.31 -13.17
N ALA A 54 -12.44 -3.41 -12.91
CA ALA A 54 -11.54 -4.27 -13.67
C ALA A 54 -11.91 -5.76 -13.54
N VAL A 55 -12.22 -6.23 -12.32
CA VAL A 55 -12.66 -7.62 -12.09
C VAL A 55 -13.99 -7.89 -12.77
N LEU A 56 -14.94 -6.96 -12.71
CA LEU A 56 -16.20 -7.07 -13.44
C LEU A 56 -15.93 -7.18 -14.94
N VAL A 57 -15.25 -6.21 -15.55
CA VAL A 57 -14.93 -6.25 -16.99
C VAL A 57 -14.24 -7.55 -17.39
N LEU A 58 -13.32 -8.06 -16.56
CA LEU A 58 -12.61 -9.30 -16.83
C LEU A 58 -13.54 -10.53 -16.76
N GLN A 59 -14.53 -10.53 -15.86
CA GLN A 59 -15.58 -11.57 -15.80
C GLN A 59 -16.47 -11.57 -17.05
N TRP A 60 -16.66 -10.41 -17.68
CA TRP A 60 -17.42 -10.28 -18.93
C TRP A 60 -16.65 -10.81 -20.15
N VAL A 61 -15.31 -10.73 -20.14
CA VAL A 61 -14.46 -11.17 -21.26
C VAL A 61 -14.04 -12.64 -21.14
N SER A 62 -13.89 -13.16 -19.92
CA SER A 62 -13.46 -14.53 -19.66
C SER A 62 -14.10 -15.08 -18.38
N PRO A 63 -14.44 -16.38 -18.32
CA PRO A 63 -14.92 -17.00 -17.10
C PRO A 63 -13.78 -17.05 -16.05
N LEU A 64 -13.74 -16.02 -15.21
CA LEU A 64 -12.88 -15.97 -14.04
C LEU A 64 -13.40 -16.92 -12.95
N SER A 65 -12.51 -17.68 -12.35
CA SER A 65 -12.83 -18.40 -11.11
C SER A 65 -13.10 -17.40 -9.98
N THR A 66 -14.02 -17.76 -9.08
CA THR A 66 -14.36 -16.96 -7.90
C THR A 66 -13.12 -16.68 -7.03
N GLU A 67 -12.21 -17.65 -6.92
CA GLU A 67 -10.95 -17.55 -6.18
C GLU A 67 -10.04 -16.46 -6.77
N LEU A 68 -9.90 -16.42 -8.10
CA LEU A 68 -9.05 -15.44 -8.77
C LEU A 68 -9.68 -14.04 -8.69
N ALA A 69 -11.00 -13.93 -8.83
CA ALA A 69 -11.71 -12.67 -8.65
C ALA A 69 -11.53 -12.12 -7.22
N MET A 70 -11.65 -12.97 -6.20
CA MET A 70 -11.40 -12.60 -4.80
C MET A 70 -9.94 -12.19 -4.56
N ALA A 71 -8.97 -12.92 -5.12
CA ALA A 71 -7.55 -12.57 -5.00
C ALA A 71 -7.26 -11.19 -5.59
N LEU A 72 -7.82 -10.88 -6.78
CA LEU A 72 -7.67 -9.58 -7.42
C LEU A 72 -8.29 -8.44 -6.60
N LEU A 73 -9.48 -8.66 -6.02
CA LEU A 73 -10.11 -7.69 -5.13
C LEU A 73 -9.29 -7.47 -3.85
N LEU A 74 -8.76 -8.54 -3.24
CA LEU A 74 -7.89 -8.45 -2.06
C LEU A 74 -6.63 -7.63 -2.35
N ILE A 75 -5.97 -7.91 -3.47
CA ILE A 75 -4.80 -7.13 -3.92
C ILE A 75 -5.17 -5.66 -4.15
N GLY A 76 -6.37 -5.40 -4.69
CA GLY A 76 -6.87 -4.06 -4.92
C GLY A 76 -7.15 -3.25 -3.65
N VAL A 77 -7.50 -3.91 -2.55
CA VAL A 77 -7.81 -3.25 -1.27
C VAL A 77 -6.56 -3.08 -0.39
N VAL A 78 -5.61 -4.02 -0.47
CA VAL A 78 -4.43 -4.02 0.40
C VAL A 78 -3.51 -2.83 0.08
N PRO A 79 -3.16 -2.00 1.08
CA PRO A 79 -2.29 -0.86 0.85
C PRO A 79 -0.84 -1.32 0.58
N MET A 80 -0.29 -0.95 -0.58
CA MET A 80 1.14 -1.08 -0.90
C MET A 80 1.97 -0.08 -0.05
N ALA A 81 2.16 -0.38 1.23
CA ALA A 81 2.68 0.54 2.24
C ALA A 81 4.20 0.81 2.13
N ALA A 82 4.99 -0.14 1.64
CA ALA A 82 6.46 -0.04 1.68
C ALA A 82 7.06 0.79 0.53
N ASN A 83 6.51 0.63 -0.68
CA ASN A 83 7.20 1.08 -1.89
C ASN A 83 7.20 2.62 -2.02
N VAL A 84 6.17 3.29 -1.51
CA VAL A 84 6.03 4.74 -1.64
C VAL A 84 6.98 5.50 -0.71
N VAL A 85 7.26 4.95 0.48
CA VAL A 85 8.17 5.58 1.46
C VAL A 85 9.61 5.52 0.95
N VAL A 86 10.04 4.36 0.44
CA VAL A 86 11.39 4.22 -0.16
C VAL A 86 11.54 5.13 -1.36
N VAL A 87 10.56 5.15 -2.27
CA VAL A 87 10.61 6.03 -3.44
C VAL A 87 10.63 7.52 -3.05
N ALA A 88 9.87 7.94 -2.03
CA ALA A 88 9.90 9.32 -1.56
C ALA A 88 11.27 9.72 -0.96
N MET A 89 11.92 8.80 -0.25
CA MET A 89 13.27 8.98 0.28
C MET A 89 14.33 9.02 -0.83
N GLU A 90 14.24 8.13 -1.83
CA GLU A 90 15.13 8.09 -3.00
C GLU A 90 14.98 9.34 -3.88
N LEU A 91 13.77 9.88 -4.00
CA LEU A 91 13.50 11.13 -4.71
C LEU A 91 14.01 12.37 -3.97
N GLY A 92 14.64 12.22 -2.81
CA GLY A 92 15.19 13.32 -2.02
C GLY A 92 14.13 14.28 -1.49
N ILE A 93 12.85 13.89 -1.50
CA ILE A 93 11.76 14.65 -0.89
C ILE A 93 11.91 14.49 0.62
N GLN A 94 12.78 15.31 1.21
CA GLN A 94 12.88 15.44 2.66
C GLN A 94 11.52 15.98 3.14
N PRO A 95 10.71 15.21 3.90
CA PRO A 95 9.42 15.70 4.40
C PRO A 95 9.53 16.94 5.30
N GLN A 96 10.76 17.36 5.63
CA GLN A 96 11.09 18.52 6.45
C GLN A 96 11.46 19.80 5.65
N LYS A 97 11.53 19.79 4.31
CA LYS A 97 12.08 20.91 3.52
C LYS A 97 11.23 21.41 2.35
N VAL A 98 9.92 21.14 2.33
CA VAL A 98 9.01 21.91 1.47
C VAL A 98 8.74 23.24 2.17
N ARG A 99 9.58 24.23 1.89
CA ARG A 99 9.24 25.65 2.06
C ARG A 99 8.72 26.16 0.73
#